data_AF-A0A7X6X229-F1
#
_entry.id   AF-A0A7X6X229-F1
#
_cell.length_a   1.000
_cell.length_b   1.000
_cell.length_c   1.000
_cell.angle_alpha   90.00
_cell.angle_beta   90.00
_cell.angle_gamma   90.00
#
_symmetry.space_group_name_H-M   'P 1'
#
loop_
_entity.id
_entity.type
_entity.pdbx_description
1 polymer ?
#
loop_
_entity_poly.entity_id
_entity_poly.type
_entity_poly.pdbx_seq_one_letter_code
_entity_poly.pdbx_strand_id
1 'polypeptide(L)'
;MISRIICIVLDSMGIGAAPDAAKYGDEGSNTLANTARAVNGLFIPNLARLGLGNLTPILGVDPVPEATGAYGKMGQLSAGKDTTT
;
A
#
# COMPACT_ATOMS: atom_id res chain seq x y z
N MET A 1 -0.31 -27.06 7.95
CA MET A 1 -0.06 -26.16 9.10
C MET A 1 1.11 -25.25 8.75
N ILE A 2 1.02 -23.94 8.96
CA ILE A 2 2.14 -23.00 8.73
C ILE A 2 3.06 -23.03 9.95
N SER A 3 4.34 -23.33 9.77
CA SER A 3 5.32 -23.46 10.87
C SER A 3 6.13 -22.19 11.13
N ARG A 4 6.17 -21.25 10.18
CA ARG A 4 6.85 -19.96 10.29
C ARG A 4 6.09 -18.90 9.52
N ILE A 5 5.99 -17.70 10.08
CA ILE A 5 5.45 -16.51 9.43
C ILE A 5 6.57 -15.48 9.39
N ILE A 6 6.79 -14.89 8.21
CA ILE A 6 7.70 -13.77 8.02
C ILE A 6 6.83 -12.55 7.77
N CYS A 7 6.84 -11.62 8.72
CA CYS A 7 6.16 -10.34 8.59
C CYS A 7 7.17 -9.27 8.16
N ILE A 8 6.87 -8.55 7.09
CA ILE A 8 7.71 -7.47 6.57
C ILE A 8 6.88 -6.19 6.64
N VAL A 9 7.37 -5.20 7.40
CA VAL A 9 6.78 -3.87 7.47
C VAL A 9 7.61 -2.95 6.58
N LEU A 10 6.97 -2.42 5.52
CA LEU A 10 7.53 -1.35 4.71
C LEU A 10 7.08 -0.03 5.33
N ASP A 11 7.91 0.50 6.24
CA ASP A 11 7.58 1.67 7.03
C ASP A 11 7.20 2.86 6.14
N SER A 12 6.17 3.61 6.53
CA SER A 12 5.58 4.76 5.84
C SER A 12 4.99 4.52 4.43
N MET A 13 4.97 3.28 3.92
CA MET A 13 4.48 2.96 2.57
C MET A 13 2.94 2.90 2.50
N GLY A 14 2.29 4.06 2.61
CA GLY A 14 0.83 4.20 2.48
C GLY A 14 0.30 4.00 1.05
N ILE A 15 -0.94 3.49 0.95
CA ILE A 15 -1.63 3.17 -0.32
C ILE A 15 -2.87 4.05 -0.59
N GLY A 16 -2.91 5.23 0.02
CA GLY A 16 -4.01 6.18 -0.08
C GLY A 16 -4.50 6.68 1.26
N ALA A 17 -5.24 7.79 1.24
CA ALA A 17 -5.79 8.42 2.42
C ALA A 17 -6.78 7.49 3.15
N ALA A 18 -6.69 7.44 4.47
CA ALA A 18 -7.65 6.75 5.32
C ALA A 18 -9.00 7.49 5.35
N PRO A 19 -10.12 6.82 5.72
CA PRO A 19 -11.43 7.47 5.79
C PRO A 19 -11.51 8.70 6.70
N ASP A 20 -10.65 8.79 7.70
CA ASP A 20 -10.58 9.88 8.68
C ASP A 20 -9.42 10.86 8.44
N ALA A 21 -8.75 10.80 7.27
CA ALA A 21 -7.60 11.63 6.92
C ALA A 21 -7.84 13.14 7.11
N ALA A 22 -9.08 13.62 6.94
CA ALA A 22 -9.48 15.00 7.20
C ALA A 22 -9.18 15.47 8.62
N LYS A 23 -9.30 14.58 9.63
CA LYS A 23 -8.98 14.90 11.03
C LYS A 23 -7.49 15.18 11.25
N TYR A 24 -6.65 14.69 10.34
CA TYR A 24 -5.19 14.77 10.42
C TYR A 24 -4.59 15.72 9.38
N GLY A 25 -5.43 16.38 8.56
CA GLY A 25 -4.99 17.25 7.46
C GLY A 25 -4.32 16.50 6.30
N ASP A 26 -4.58 15.20 6.15
CA ASP A 26 -3.91 14.32 5.17
C ASP A 26 -4.83 13.93 3.99
N GLU A 27 -5.88 14.70 3.72
CA GLU A 27 -6.80 14.43 2.61
C GLU A 27 -6.04 14.37 1.27
N GLY A 28 -6.36 13.36 0.46
CA GLY A 28 -5.71 13.15 -0.83
C GLY A 28 -4.28 12.58 -0.76
N SER A 29 -3.75 12.30 0.43
CA SER A 29 -2.46 11.61 0.58
C SER A 29 -2.49 10.23 -0.11
N ASN A 30 -1.42 9.87 -0.81
CA ASN A 30 -1.21 8.52 -1.35
C ASN A 30 0.28 8.32 -1.65
N THR A 31 1.03 7.80 -0.67
CA THR A 31 2.49 7.68 -0.78
C THR A 31 2.92 6.88 -2.01
N LEU A 32 2.36 5.69 -2.22
CA LEU A 32 2.70 4.82 -3.35
C LEU A 32 2.40 5.48 -4.70
N ALA A 33 1.17 5.97 -4.91
CA ALA A 33 0.79 6.56 -6.19
C ALA A 33 1.55 7.87 -6.45
N ASN A 34 1.77 8.70 -5.43
CA ASN A 34 2.52 9.95 -5.56
C ASN A 34 3.99 9.69 -5.89
N THR A 35 4.62 8.73 -5.22
CA THR A 35 5.99 8.30 -5.52
C THR A 35 6.09 7.80 -6.96
N ALA A 36 5.19 6.91 -7.37
CA ALA A 36 5.17 6.37 -8.73
C ALA A 36 5.06 7.46 -9.79
N ARG A 37 4.19 8.48 -9.58
CA ARG A 37 4.10 9.63 -10.49
C ARG A 37 5.39 10.45 -10.50
N ALA A 38 5.98 10.72 -9.34
CA ALA A 38 7.19 11.53 -9.22
C ALA A 38 8.41 10.92 -9.93
N VAL A 39 8.49 9.59 -9.98
CA VAL A 39 9.61 8.85 -10.60
C VAL A 39 9.29 8.31 -12.00
N ASN A 40 8.18 8.74 -12.61
CA ASN A 40 7.71 8.29 -13.93
C ASN A 40 7.48 6.77 -14.03
N GLY A 41 6.98 6.18 -12.95
CA GLY A 41 6.59 4.79 -12.84
C GLY A 41 7.51 3.97 -11.93
N LEU A 42 6.92 3.07 -11.16
CA LEU A 42 7.68 2.10 -10.36
C LEU A 42 7.88 0.81 -11.14
N PHE A 43 9.08 0.24 -11.07
CA PHE A 43 9.34 -1.11 -11.56
C PHE A 43 9.47 -2.09 -10.38
N ILE A 44 8.34 -2.65 -9.96
CA ILE A 44 8.26 -3.60 -8.83
C ILE A 44 7.50 -4.87 -9.21
N PRO A 45 8.00 -5.65 -10.19
CA PRO A 45 7.26 -6.76 -10.80
C PRO A 45 6.88 -7.87 -9.80
N ASN A 46 7.68 -8.07 -8.75
CA ASN A 46 7.39 -9.06 -7.72
C ASN A 46 6.17 -8.68 -6.86
N LEU A 47 6.05 -7.39 -6.49
CA LEU A 47 4.90 -6.91 -5.73
C LEU A 47 3.65 -6.82 -6.61
N ALA A 48 3.81 -6.48 -7.90
CA ALA A 48 2.73 -6.55 -8.88
C ALA A 48 2.13 -7.96 -8.94
N ARG A 49 2.99 -8.98 -9.11
CA ARG A 49 2.59 -10.39 -9.15
C ARG A 49 1.90 -10.87 -7.87
N LEU A 50 2.27 -10.33 -6.71
CA LEU A 50 1.61 -10.60 -5.42
C LEU A 50 0.24 -9.91 -5.28
N GLY A 51 -0.11 -8.99 -6.18
CA GLY A 51 -1.41 -8.32 -6.21
C GLY A 51 -1.40 -6.85 -5.81
N LEU A 52 -0.24 -6.20 -5.65
CA LEU A 52 -0.18 -4.79 -5.23
C LEU A 52 -0.93 -3.85 -6.19
N GLY A 53 -0.79 -4.06 -7.51
CA GLY A 53 -1.48 -3.26 -8.54
C GLY A 53 -3.01 -3.39 -8.52
N ASN A 54 -3.55 -4.41 -7.84
CA ASN A 54 -5.00 -4.61 -7.71
C ASN A 54 -5.63 -3.74 -6.61
N LEU A 55 -4.81 -3.13 -5.72
CA LEU A 55 -5.31 -2.36 -4.57
C LEU A 55 -5.69 -0.91 -4.93
N THR A 56 -4.90 -0.29 -5.80
CA THR A 56 -5.10 1.09 -6.26
C THR A 56 -4.29 1.32 -7.53
N PRO A 57 -4.65 2.28 -8.41
CA PRO A 57 -3.83 2.64 -9.55
C PRO A 57 -2.44 3.14 -9.12
N ILE A 58 -1.38 2.49 -9.61
CA ILE A 58 0.02 2.86 -9.36
C ILE A 58 0.74 2.85 -10.71
N LEU A 59 1.33 3.99 -11.10
CA LEU A 59 2.01 4.11 -12.40
C LEU A 59 3.18 3.09 -12.48
N GLY A 60 3.20 2.26 -13.53
CA GLY A 60 4.21 1.21 -13.74
C GLY A 60 3.92 -0.12 -13.03
N VAL A 61 2.81 -0.23 -12.29
CA VAL A 61 2.43 -1.43 -11.54
C VAL A 61 1.00 -1.82 -11.88
N ASP A 62 0.85 -2.49 -13.02
CA ASP A 62 -0.46 -2.87 -13.53
C ASP A 62 -1.16 -3.91 -12.64
N PRO A 63 -2.51 -3.89 -12.59
CA PRO A 63 -3.28 -4.94 -11.95
C PRO A 63 -3.07 -6.29 -12.66
N VAL A 64 -3.16 -7.38 -11.91
CA VAL A 64 -3.01 -8.74 -12.40
C VAL A 64 -4.29 -9.55 -12.13
N PRO A 65 -4.83 -10.29 -13.12
CA PRO A 65 -6.07 -11.05 -12.96
C PRO A 65 -5.90 -12.22 -11.99
N GLU A 66 -4.74 -12.87 -11.98
CA GLU A 66 -4.42 -13.99 -11.11
C GLU A 66 -3.19 -13.64 -10.26
N ALA A 67 -3.42 -13.03 -9.10
CA ALA A 67 -2.36 -12.74 -8.14
C ALA A 67 -1.86 -14.03 -7.49
N THR A 68 -0.54 -14.16 -7.30
CA THR A 68 0.05 -15.32 -6.62
C THR A 68 -0.08 -15.26 -5.10
N GLY A 69 -0.57 -14.13 -4.57
CA GLY A 69 -0.78 -13.90 -3.14
C GLY A 69 -2.18 -13.37 -2.87
N ALA A 70 -2.60 -13.45 -1.60
CA ALA A 70 -3.75 -12.72 -1.12
C ALA A 70 -3.37 -11.25 -0.91
N TYR A 71 -4.25 -10.33 -1.28
CA TYR A 71 -4.03 -8.89 -1.17
C TYR A 71 -5.23 -8.21 -0.52
N GLY A 72 -4.96 -7.11 0.17
CA GLY A 72 -5.95 -6.27 0.82
C GLY A 72 -5.30 -4.99 1.34
N LYS A 73 -6.12 -4.07 1.86
CA LYS A 73 -5.66 -2.89 2.59
C LYS A 73 -6.26 -2.89 3.98
N MET A 74 -5.53 -2.37 4.95
CA MET A 74 -5.98 -2.24 6.34
C MET A 74 -6.33 -0.79 6.64
N GLY A 75 -7.37 -0.57 7.46
CA GLY A 75 -7.65 0.73 8.06
C GLY A 75 -7.12 0.76 9.49
N GLN A 76 -6.35 1.78 9.83
CA GLN A 76 -5.87 1.96 11.21
C GLN A 76 -7.05 2.30 12.12
N LEU A 77 -7.14 1.64 13.27
CA LEU A 77 -8.20 1.86 14.26
C LEU A 77 -7.75 2.77 15.41
N SER A 78 -6.46 2.70 15.76
CA SER A 78 -5.88 3.54 16.81
C SER A 78 -5.98 5.02 16.46
N ALA A 79 -6.20 5.87 17.48
CA ALA A 79 -6.17 7.32 17.30
C ALA A 79 -4.71 7.81 17.27
N GLY A 80 -4.11 7.84 16.09
CA GLY A 80 -2.75 8.33 15.85
C GLY A 80 -2.21 7.83 14.51
N LYS A 81 -1.04 8.34 14.11
CA LYS A 81 -0.37 8.01 12.84
C LYS A 81 1.15 7.86 12.97
N ASP A 82 1.64 7.74 14.19
CA ASP A 82 3.05 7.52 14.51
C ASP A 82 3.40 6.02 14.52
N THR A 83 4.71 5.72 14.42
CA THR A 83 5.22 4.34 14.30
C THR A 83 4.91 3.45 15.51
N THR A 84 4.58 4.03 16.67
CA THR A 84 4.28 3.27 17.90
C THR A 84 2.79 2.98 18.11
N THR A 85 1.91 3.56 17.30
CA THR A 85 0.43 3.53 17.44
C THR A 85 -0.24 2.50 16.53
#